data_AF-A0A8H5V2R7-F1
#
_entry.id   AF-A0A8H5V2R7-F1
#
_cell.length_a   1.000
_cell.length_b   1.000
_cell.length_c   1.000
_cell.angle_alpha   90.00
_cell.angle_beta   90.00
_cell.angle_gamma   90.00
#
_symmetry.space_group_name_H-M   'P 1'
#
loop_
_entity.id
_entity.type
_entity.pdbx_description
1 polymer ?
#
loop_
_entity_poly.entity_id
_entity_poly.type
_entity_poly.pdbx_seq_one_letter_code
_entity_poly.pdbx_strand_id
1 'polypeptide(L)'
;MIISSSPLFKEYAQKTFDSGNRNRRAPFSPLGIADIVVQHLLDLAKLEITRFKISNATEDSFNIVIEGRMFGTGTISSTIISTEASLSFNGTAFGRIKLPQTKTSFWGTDFVVQEQRVEITDYPNYCAFIRGIIVDDETSLQLENNNCTVRALGTSSVCNLRLDMPLKAIGGPRMAVKKLSRLGSDVTIVFSLTYLGPFELDHGCCIFELRNGHSETSAELKGELNIAAGQTELTLHGTTRDGAVASNRVRLVGVGVEAKEKSWLNETIREIDVPVDLEPKCAEILWC
;
A
#
# COMPACT_ATOMS: atom_id res chain seq x y z
N MET A 1 6.39 41.23 16.33
CA MET A 1 6.04 40.27 17.39
C MET A 1 7.23 39.33 17.55
N ILE A 2 7.89 39.29 18.71
CA ILE A 2 9.11 38.50 18.91
C ILE A 2 8.70 37.07 19.26
N ILE A 3 8.99 36.10 18.39
CA ILE A 3 8.54 34.70 18.52
C ILE A 3 8.97 34.07 19.87
N SER A 4 10.11 34.48 20.44
CA SER A 4 10.60 34.03 21.76
C SER A 4 9.72 34.45 22.95
N SER A 5 8.77 35.36 22.73
CA SER A 5 7.81 35.79 23.76
C SER A 5 6.46 35.06 23.68
N SER A 6 6.27 34.16 22.69
CA SER A 6 5.06 33.35 22.59
C SER A 6 4.97 32.35 23.75
N PRO A 7 3.82 32.27 24.45
CA PRO A 7 3.60 31.26 25.49
C PRO A 7 3.78 29.82 24.98
N LEU A 8 3.36 29.55 23.73
CA LEU A 8 3.51 28.26 23.07
C LEU A 8 4.98 27.92 22.76
N PHE A 9 5.80 28.93 22.44
CA PHE A 9 7.24 28.73 22.24
C PHE A 9 7.91 28.30 23.54
N LYS A 10 7.54 28.92 24.67
CA LYS A 10 8.08 28.55 26.00
C LYS A 10 7.64 27.14 26.41
N GLU A 11 6.41 26.74 26.12
CA GLU A 11 5.89 25.45 26.55
C GLU A 11 6.52 24.25 25.81
N TYR A 12 6.80 24.40 24.51
CA TYR A 12 7.30 23.29 23.68
C TYR A 12 8.82 23.33 23.47
N ALA A 13 9.41 24.50 23.19
CA ALA A 13 10.85 24.58 22.93
C ALA A 13 11.68 24.26 24.20
N GLN A 14 11.20 24.68 25.37
CA GLN A 14 11.92 24.51 26.64
C GLN A 14 12.06 23.04 27.06
N LYS A 15 11.06 22.19 26.74
CA LYS A 15 11.15 20.74 26.94
C LYS A 15 12.17 20.07 26.02
N THR A 16 12.34 20.58 24.80
CA THR A 16 13.38 20.11 23.86
C THR A 16 14.79 20.55 24.29
N PHE A 17 14.91 21.66 25.03
CA PHE A 17 16.19 22.15 25.55
C PHE A 17 16.70 21.41 26.80
N ASP A 18 15.83 20.74 27.56
CA ASP A 18 16.22 20.08 28.82
C ASP A 18 16.81 18.67 28.62
N SER A 19 16.69 18.05 27.43
CA SER A 19 17.24 16.71 27.15
C SER A 19 18.64 16.70 26.52
N GLY A 20 19.24 17.87 26.26
CA GLY A 20 20.52 17.98 25.54
C GLY A 20 21.59 18.79 26.28
N ASN A 21 22.44 18.08 27.03
CA ASN A 21 23.81 18.43 27.44
C ASN A 21 24.13 19.93 27.70
N ARG A 22 24.18 20.30 28.99
CA ARG A 22 24.74 21.56 29.48
C ARG A 22 26.23 21.63 29.15
N ASN A 23 26.59 22.21 28.00
CA ASN A 23 27.74 23.13 27.85
C ASN A 23 27.93 23.52 26.37
N ARG A 24 28.18 24.82 26.16
CA ARG A 24 28.42 25.55 24.89
C ARG A 24 27.16 26.08 24.19
N ARG A 25 26.69 27.24 24.66
CA ARG A 25 25.72 28.07 23.93
C ARG A 25 26.44 28.84 22.82
N ALA A 26 26.33 28.35 21.58
CA ALA A 26 26.37 29.24 20.43
C ALA A 26 25.02 30.00 20.36
N PRO A 27 25.00 31.27 19.93
CA PRO A 27 23.74 31.98 19.76
C PRO A 27 22.98 31.38 18.57
N PHE A 28 21.99 30.54 18.84
CA PHE A 28 21.04 30.08 17.83
C PHE A 28 20.23 31.28 17.35
N SER A 29 20.25 31.54 16.04
CA SER A 29 19.39 32.54 15.43
C SER A 29 17.92 32.13 15.59
N PRO A 30 16.97 33.07 15.73
CA PRO A 30 15.55 32.77 15.86
C PRO A 30 14.98 31.99 14.65
N LEU A 31 15.66 32.05 13.51
CA LEU A 31 15.39 31.22 12.33
C LEU A 31 15.64 29.73 12.61
N GLY A 32 16.78 29.37 13.21
CA GLY A 32 17.12 27.97 13.45
C GLY A 32 16.23 27.26 14.48
N ILE A 33 15.64 27.99 15.43
CA ILE A 33 14.70 27.38 16.39
C ILE A 33 13.34 27.12 15.74
N ALA A 34 12.88 28.01 14.85
CA ALA A 34 11.64 27.78 14.10
C ALA A 34 11.77 26.52 13.22
N ASP A 35 12.92 26.36 12.54
CA ASP A 35 13.21 25.17 11.73
C ASP A 35 13.18 23.88 12.56
N ILE A 36 13.79 23.87 13.75
CA ILE A 36 13.80 22.70 14.66
C ILE A 36 12.38 22.35 15.12
N VAL A 37 11.57 23.34 15.49
CA VAL A 37 10.19 23.11 15.94
C VAL A 37 9.34 22.59 14.79
N VAL A 38 9.46 23.16 13.59
CA VAL A 38 8.73 22.72 12.40
C VAL A 38 9.12 21.28 12.03
N GLN A 39 10.41 20.96 12.04
CA GLN A 39 10.90 19.60 11.78
C GLN A 39 10.31 18.62 12.79
N HIS A 40 10.37 18.93 14.09
CA HIS A 40 9.82 18.06 15.13
C HIS A 40 8.32 17.80 14.97
N LEU A 41 7.54 18.80 14.54
CA LEU A 41 6.10 18.62 14.27
C LEU A 41 5.84 17.74 13.05
N LEU A 42 6.69 17.79 12.03
CA LEU A 42 6.60 16.88 10.88
C LEU A 42 7.00 15.45 11.25
N ASP A 43 8.02 15.27 12.10
CA ASP A 43 8.46 13.96 12.56
C ASP A 43 7.38 13.23 13.39
N LEU A 44 6.46 13.99 14.00
CA LEU A 44 5.31 13.47 14.73
C LEU A 44 4.07 13.23 13.84
N ALA A 45 4.10 13.70 12.59
CA ALA A 45 2.98 13.57 11.69
C ALA A 45 2.74 12.10 11.35
N LYS A 46 1.46 11.71 11.40
CA LYS A 46 1.00 10.37 11.03
C LYS A 46 0.00 10.48 9.90
N LEU A 47 0.05 9.51 8.99
CA LEU A 47 -0.89 9.39 7.89
C LEU A 47 -1.69 8.10 8.05
N GLU A 48 -3.00 8.24 8.26
CA GLU A 48 -3.94 7.13 8.25
C GLU A 48 -4.55 7.02 6.86
N ILE A 49 -4.29 5.91 6.18
CA ILE A 49 -4.71 5.70 4.81
C ILE A 49 -6.14 5.14 4.81
N THR A 50 -7.04 5.85 4.11
CA THR A 50 -8.41 5.40 3.89
C THR A 50 -8.58 4.75 2.52
N ARG A 51 -7.73 5.11 1.56
CA ARG A 51 -7.72 4.52 0.21
C ARG A 51 -6.32 4.58 -0.40
N PHE A 52 -5.87 3.48 -0.99
CA PHE A 52 -4.63 3.39 -1.74
C PHE A 52 -4.89 2.57 -2.99
N LYS A 53 -4.99 3.21 -4.14
CA LYS A 53 -5.34 2.54 -5.40
C LYS A 53 -4.17 2.53 -6.36
N ILE A 54 -3.91 1.36 -6.93
CA ILE A 54 -3.02 1.14 -8.07
C ILE A 54 -3.87 0.72 -9.29
N SER A 55 -3.65 1.37 -10.43
CA SER A 55 -4.33 1.08 -11.70
C SER A 55 -3.39 1.26 -12.88
N ASN A 56 -3.84 0.89 -14.09
CA ASN A 56 -3.13 1.12 -15.36
C ASN A 56 -1.66 0.66 -15.32
N ALA A 57 -1.46 -0.59 -14.89
CA ALA A 57 -0.15 -1.23 -14.84
C ALA A 57 0.46 -1.37 -16.25
N THR A 58 1.72 -0.96 -16.40
CA THR A 58 2.52 -1.19 -17.61
C THR A 58 3.82 -1.91 -17.24
N GLU A 59 4.78 -2.04 -18.15
CA GLU A 59 6.08 -2.66 -17.87
C GLU A 59 6.91 -1.82 -16.88
N ASP A 60 6.80 -0.50 -16.93
CA ASP A 60 7.65 0.45 -16.20
C ASP A 60 6.87 1.49 -15.38
N SER A 61 5.53 1.38 -15.30
CA SER A 61 4.72 2.37 -14.61
C SER A 61 3.42 1.84 -14.01
N PHE A 62 2.75 2.71 -13.27
CA PHE A 62 1.36 2.55 -12.84
C PHE A 62 0.73 3.90 -12.51
N ASN A 63 -0.59 3.96 -12.40
CA ASN A 63 -1.30 5.09 -11.81
C ASN A 63 -1.56 4.84 -10.32
N ILE A 64 -1.46 5.91 -9.52
CA ILE A 64 -1.68 5.86 -8.08
C ILE A 64 -2.72 6.90 -7.63
N VAL A 65 -3.57 6.52 -6.68
CA VAL A 65 -4.41 7.44 -5.88
C VAL A 65 -4.17 7.13 -4.41
N ILE A 66 -3.93 8.17 -3.60
CA ILE A 66 -3.79 8.03 -2.14
C ILE A 66 -4.77 8.98 -1.47
N GLU A 67 -5.66 8.44 -0.64
CA GLU A 67 -6.55 9.21 0.22
C GLU A 67 -6.32 8.78 1.66
N GLY A 68 -6.29 9.76 2.54
CA GLY A 68 -6.12 9.50 3.97
C GLY A 68 -6.29 10.76 4.78
N ARG A 69 -6.00 10.63 6.07
CA ARG A 69 -6.03 11.71 7.03
C ARG A 69 -4.67 11.87 7.68
N MET A 70 -4.11 13.06 7.57
CA MET A 70 -2.87 13.42 8.24
C MET A 70 -3.19 14.09 9.58
N PHE A 71 -2.56 13.63 10.66
CA PHE A 71 -2.72 14.18 12.00
C PHE A 71 -1.39 14.16 12.76
N GLY A 72 -1.36 14.66 13.99
CA GLY A 72 -0.12 14.73 14.78
C GLY A 72 0.85 15.85 14.35
N THR A 73 0.42 16.73 13.44
CA THR A 73 1.21 17.87 12.90
C THR A 73 1.31 19.07 13.86
N GLY A 74 0.98 18.88 15.13
CA GLY A 74 1.07 19.89 16.19
C GLY A 74 -0.15 20.82 16.33
N THR A 75 -0.05 21.75 17.27
CA THR A 75 -1.08 22.75 17.60
C THR A 75 -1.07 23.96 16.66
N ILE A 76 -0.04 24.09 15.81
CA ILE A 76 0.16 25.23 14.92
C ILE A 76 -0.31 24.85 13.52
N SER A 77 -1.38 25.51 13.05
CA SER A 77 -1.80 25.37 11.65
C SER A 77 -0.69 25.86 10.72
N SER A 78 -0.28 24.97 9.84
CA SER A 78 0.85 25.16 8.93
C SER A 78 0.43 24.76 7.52
N THR A 79 1.08 25.30 6.50
CA THR A 79 0.87 24.88 5.12
C THR A 79 2.11 24.16 4.63
N ILE A 80 1.96 22.87 4.33
CA ILE A 80 2.97 22.05 3.67
C ILE A 80 2.89 22.35 2.18
N ILE A 81 3.95 22.95 1.65
CA ILE A 81 4.13 23.26 0.24
C ILE A 81 5.22 22.31 -0.25
N SER A 82 4.80 21.10 -0.60
CA SER A 82 5.67 20.06 -1.14
C SER A 82 5.32 19.87 -2.62
N THR A 83 6.34 19.77 -3.46
CA THR A 83 6.15 19.58 -4.90
C THR A 83 6.19 18.10 -5.29
N GLU A 84 7.11 17.33 -4.70
CA GLU A 84 7.33 15.92 -5.04
C GLU A 84 7.82 15.13 -3.81
N ALA A 85 7.53 13.84 -3.73
CA ALA A 85 8.10 12.94 -2.74
C ALA A 85 8.47 11.60 -3.39
N SER A 86 9.46 10.94 -2.81
CA SER A 86 9.85 9.59 -3.20
C SER A 86 8.95 8.58 -2.49
N LEU A 87 8.48 7.58 -3.22
CA LEU A 87 7.83 6.39 -2.66
C LEU A 87 8.93 5.38 -2.33
N SER A 88 9.07 5.08 -1.04
CA SER A 88 10.13 4.21 -0.53
C SER A 88 9.57 3.02 0.21
N PHE A 89 10.09 1.83 -0.09
CA PHE A 89 9.82 0.58 0.63
C PHE A 89 11.14 0.02 1.14
N ASN A 90 11.17 -0.45 2.39
CA ASN A 90 12.37 -0.94 3.07
C ASN A 90 13.60 -0.01 2.93
N GLY A 91 13.38 1.31 2.98
CA GLY A 91 14.42 2.33 2.90
C GLY A 91 14.98 2.58 1.49
N THR A 92 14.43 1.95 0.46
CA THR A 92 14.82 2.17 -0.95
C THR A 92 13.66 2.80 -1.71
N ALA A 93 13.94 3.84 -2.50
CA ALA A 93 12.93 4.50 -3.32
C ALA A 93 12.69 3.72 -4.62
N PHE A 94 11.43 3.54 -5.02
CA PHE A 94 11.08 2.90 -6.30
C PHE A 94 10.26 3.81 -7.22
N GLY A 95 9.80 4.97 -6.76
CA GLY A 95 9.04 5.90 -7.60
C GLY A 95 8.97 7.31 -7.00
N ARG A 96 8.36 8.23 -7.74
CA ARG A 96 8.11 9.61 -7.29
C ARG A 96 6.66 10.00 -7.54
N ILE A 97 6.10 10.79 -6.63
CA ILE A 97 4.75 11.36 -6.74
C ILE A 97 4.77 12.85 -6.47
N LYS A 98 3.83 13.56 -7.05
CA LYS A 98 3.52 14.94 -6.68
C LYS A 98 2.64 14.95 -5.44
N LEU A 99 3.02 15.75 -4.45
CA LEU A 99 2.24 15.91 -3.23
C LEU A 99 1.28 17.09 -3.35
N PRO A 100 0.09 17.01 -2.74
CA PRO A 100 -0.79 18.16 -2.64
C PRO A 100 -0.20 19.21 -1.70
N GLN A 101 -0.58 20.47 -1.90
CA GLN A 101 -0.41 21.47 -0.86
C GLN A 101 -1.41 21.16 0.26
N THR A 102 -0.90 20.91 1.48
CA THR A 102 -1.75 20.48 2.60
C THR A 102 -1.72 21.50 3.72
N LYS A 103 -2.91 21.96 4.15
CA LYS A 103 -3.05 22.85 5.30
C LYS A 103 -3.32 22.03 6.55
N THR A 104 -2.34 21.95 7.43
CA THR A 104 -2.44 21.20 8.68
C THR A 104 -3.39 21.88 9.67
N SER A 105 -4.01 21.06 10.51
CA SER A 105 -4.93 21.49 11.55
C SER A 105 -4.75 20.63 12.80
N PHE A 106 -5.11 21.19 13.96
CA PHE A 106 -5.06 20.47 15.23
C PHE A 106 -5.92 19.19 15.24
N TRP A 107 -7.02 19.19 14.49
CA TRP A 107 -7.94 18.05 14.39
C TRP A 107 -7.54 17.06 13.27
N GLY A 108 -6.39 17.26 12.65
CA GLY A 108 -6.00 16.58 11.42
C GLY A 108 -6.58 17.23 10.16
N THR A 109 -6.15 16.76 9.01
CA THR A 109 -6.51 17.30 7.70
C THR A 109 -6.55 16.17 6.67
N ASP A 110 -7.40 16.33 5.67
CA ASP A 110 -7.47 15.38 4.56
C ASP A 110 -6.19 15.48 3.73
N PHE A 111 -5.70 14.32 3.34
CA PHE A 111 -4.52 14.16 2.50
C PHE A 111 -4.94 13.38 1.26
N VAL A 112 -4.95 14.05 0.11
CA VAL A 112 -5.44 13.48 -1.14
C VAL A 112 -4.41 13.70 -2.24
N VAL A 113 -3.77 12.62 -2.64
CA VAL A 113 -2.95 12.54 -3.85
C VAL A 113 -3.87 12.12 -4.99
N GLN A 114 -4.14 13.06 -5.88
CA GLN A 114 -4.94 12.83 -7.09
C GLN A 114 -4.27 11.80 -8.01
N GLU A 115 -5.07 11.19 -8.88
CA GLU A 115 -4.57 10.20 -9.83
C GLU A 115 -3.41 10.77 -10.66
N GLN A 116 -2.29 10.07 -10.61
CA GLN A 116 -1.11 10.42 -11.38
C GLN A 116 -0.32 9.16 -11.75
N ARG A 117 0.40 9.24 -12.86
CA ARG A 117 1.32 8.21 -13.31
C ARG A 117 2.63 8.27 -12.52
N VAL A 118 3.09 7.11 -12.08
CA VAL A 118 4.37 6.89 -11.40
C VAL A 118 5.23 6.00 -12.27
N GLU A 119 6.43 6.47 -12.58
CA GLU A 119 7.47 5.66 -13.23
C GLU A 119 8.21 4.83 -12.17
N ILE A 120 8.42 3.55 -12.48
CA ILE A 120 9.11 2.58 -11.64
C ILE A 120 10.62 2.74 -11.88
N THR A 121 11.31 3.31 -10.90
CA THR A 121 12.76 3.54 -10.94
C THR A 121 13.58 2.38 -10.37
N ASP A 122 12.96 1.55 -9.52
CA ASP A 122 13.53 0.32 -8.97
C ASP A 122 12.47 -0.78 -9.04
N TYR A 123 12.54 -1.57 -10.11
CA TYR A 123 11.57 -2.62 -10.39
C TYR A 123 11.59 -3.75 -9.33
N PRO A 124 12.75 -4.31 -8.93
CA PRO A 124 12.79 -5.29 -7.85
C PRO A 124 12.15 -4.81 -6.55
N ASN A 125 12.44 -3.56 -6.14
CA ASN A 125 11.90 -3.02 -4.91
C ASN A 125 10.39 -2.73 -5.00
N TYR A 126 9.92 -2.29 -6.17
CA TYR A 126 8.48 -2.18 -6.44
C TYR A 126 7.76 -3.53 -6.36
N CYS A 127 8.30 -4.58 -6.99
CA CYS A 127 7.73 -5.92 -6.88
C CYS A 127 7.74 -6.43 -5.44
N ALA A 128 8.80 -6.14 -4.67
CA ALA A 128 8.87 -6.47 -3.26
C ALA A 128 7.77 -5.75 -2.43
N PHE A 129 7.48 -4.49 -2.77
CA PHE A 129 6.37 -3.76 -2.16
C PHE A 129 5.01 -4.41 -2.46
N ILE A 130 4.72 -4.72 -3.72
CA ILE A 130 3.45 -5.40 -4.09
C ILE A 130 3.34 -6.77 -3.42
N ARG A 131 4.44 -7.54 -3.39
CA ARG A 131 4.50 -8.79 -2.64
C ARG A 131 4.15 -8.59 -1.16
N GLY A 132 4.74 -7.58 -0.51
CA GLY A 132 4.46 -7.29 0.90
C GLY A 132 2.99 -6.95 1.15
N ILE A 133 2.33 -6.29 0.20
CA ILE A 133 0.89 -6.04 0.29
C ILE A 133 0.06 -7.33 0.16
N ILE A 134 0.49 -8.27 -0.69
CA ILE A 134 -0.25 -9.51 -0.95
C ILE A 134 -0.03 -10.54 0.17
N VAL A 135 1.21 -10.71 0.61
CA VAL A 135 1.66 -11.85 1.41
C VAL A 135 1.73 -11.53 2.90
N ASP A 136 2.21 -10.33 3.26
CA ASP A 136 2.43 -10.00 4.67
C ASP A 136 1.12 -9.60 5.38
N ASP A 137 1.12 -9.60 6.71
CA ASP A 137 -0.05 -9.14 7.51
C ASP A 137 -0.13 -7.61 7.57
N GLU A 138 1.01 -6.95 7.63
CA GLU A 138 1.17 -5.50 7.65
C GLU A 138 2.37 -5.11 6.79
N THR A 139 2.22 -4.02 6.04
CA THR A 139 3.32 -3.43 5.27
C THR A 139 3.30 -1.92 5.45
N SER A 140 4.43 -1.25 5.21
CA SER A 140 4.51 0.20 5.32
C SER A 140 5.25 0.78 4.13
N LEU A 141 4.64 1.79 3.52
CA LEU A 141 5.24 2.60 2.48
C LEU A 141 5.64 3.95 3.04
N GLN A 142 6.78 4.47 2.65
CA GLN A 142 7.28 5.75 3.16
C GLN A 142 7.22 6.81 2.07
N LEU A 143 6.75 8.00 2.42
CA LEU A 143 6.85 9.20 1.59
C LEU A 143 7.98 10.07 2.12
N GLU A 144 8.98 10.32 1.28
CA GLU A 144 10.17 11.08 1.66
C GLU A 144 10.41 12.27 0.74
N ASN A 145 10.54 13.46 1.32
CA ASN A 145 10.99 14.68 0.65
C ASN A 145 11.96 15.45 1.56
N ASN A 146 13.21 15.61 1.10
CA ASN A 146 14.28 16.29 1.86
C ASN A 146 14.34 17.82 1.65
N ASN A 147 13.36 18.38 0.95
CA ASN A 147 13.27 19.78 0.57
C ASN A 147 11.82 20.27 0.59
N CYS A 148 11.09 19.92 1.64
CA CYS A 148 9.72 20.35 1.85
C CYS A 148 9.69 21.76 2.44
N THR A 149 8.86 22.65 1.90
CA THR A 149 8.68 24.00 2.47
C THR A 149 7.44 24.01 3.34
N VAL A 150 7.58 24.37 4.62
CA VAL A 150 6.45 24.55 5.53
C VAL A 150 6.31 26.02 5.90
N ARG A 151 5.09 26.54 5.72
CA ARG A 151 4.73 27.90 6.12
C ARG A 151 3.90 27.88 7.39
N ALA A 152 4.40 28.49 8.45
CA ALA A 152 3.74 28.60 9.75
C ALA A 152 3.99 29.98 10.36
N LEU A 153 2.98 30.55 11.02
CA LEU A 153 3.09 31.82 11.75
C LEU A 153 3.75 32.99 10.96
N GLY A 154 3.51 33.05 9.65
CA GLY A 154 4.09 34.09 8.77
C GLY A 154 5.56 33.86 8.37
N THR A 155 6.15 32.73 8.76
CA THR A 155 7.51 32.31 8.37
C THR A 155 7.46 31.09 7.45
N SER A 156 8.50 30.88 6.64
CA SER A 156 8.66 29.68 5.82
C SER A 156 9.98 29.01 6.18
N SER A 157 9.95 27.69 6.37
CA SER A 157 11.10 26.88 6.76
C SER A 157 11.25 25.73 5.76
N VAL A 158 12.49 25.35 5.45
CA VAL A 158 12.80 24.16 4.65
C VAL A 158 13.09 23.01 5.61
N CYS A 159 12.48 21.87 5.36
CA CYS A 159 12.47 20.72 6.28
C CYS A 159 12.37 19.41 5.51
N ASN A 160 12.67 18.32 6.20
CA ASN A 160 12.50 16.97 5.69
C ASN A 160 11.11 16.48 6.05
N LEU A 161 10.34 16.03 5.07
CA LEU A 161 9.09 15.34 5.25
C LEU A 161 9.35 13.84 5.12
N ARG A 162 9.03 13.08 6.18
CA ARG A 162 8.96 11.63 6.16
C ARG A 162 7.62 11.22 6.74
N LEU A 163 6.77 10.59 5.93
CA LEU A 163 5.48 10.07 6.37
C LEU A 163 5.47 8.56 6.18
N ASP A 164 5.29 7.83 7.28
CA ASP A 164 5.00 6.41 7.23
C ASP A 164 3.52 6.21 6.90
N MET A 165 3.25 5.41 5.88
CA MET A 165 1.92 4.99 5.46
C MET A 165 1.77 3.51 5.80
N PRO A 166 1.30 3.18 7.01
CA PRO A 166 0.95 1.81 7.33
C PRO A 166 -0.21 1.38 6.42
N LEU A 167 0.00 0.29 5.70
CA LEU A 167 -0.98 -0.34 4.83
C LEU A 167 -1.32 -1.69 5.45
N LYS A 168 -2.60 -1.88 5.74
CA LYS A 168 -3.09 -3.20 6.10
C LYS A 168 -2.99 -4.07 4.84
N ALA A 169 -2.01 -4.95 4.86
CA ALA A 169 -1.80 -5.90 3.79
C ALA A 169 -2.97 -6.90 3.76
N ILE A 170 -3.07 -7.62 2.64
CA ILE A 170 -4.17 -8.53 2.37
C ILE A 170 -4.08 -9.76 3.30
N GLY A 171 -2.89 -10.05 3.86
CA GLY A 171 -2.64 -11.18 4.77
C GLY A 171 -2.79 -12.54 4.08
N GLY A 172 -2.57 -12.57 2.76
CA GLY A 172 -3.05 -13.61 1.86
C GLY A 172 -4.58 -13.58 1.75
N PRO A 173 -5.18 -13.49 0.54
CA PRO A 173 -6.63 -13.47 0.45
C PRO A 173 -7.20 -14.75 1.04
N ARG A 174 -7.93 -14.65 2.15
CA ARG A 174 -8.66 -15.79 2.73
C ARG A 174 -9.78 -16.14 1.77
N MET A 175 -9.56 -17.18 0.99
CA MET A 175 -10.52 -17.68 0.02
C MET A 175 -11.18 -18.95 0.53
N ALA A 176 -12.49 -19.04 0.36
CA ALA A 176 -13.22 -20.29 0.55
C ALA A 176 -14.04 -20.59 -0.70
N VAL A 177 -14.16 -21.86 -1.08
CA VAL A 177 -15.03 -22.23 -2.20
C VAL A 177 -16.49 -22.04 -1.79
N LYS A 178 -17.16 -21.09 -2.43
CA LYS A 178 -18.59 -20.85 -2.28
C LYS A 178 -19.41 -21.77 -3.17
N LYS A 179 -18.94 -22.01 -4.40
CA LYS A 179 -19.62 -22.86 -5.38
C LYS A 179 -18.61 -23.49 -6.32
N LEU A 180 -18.84 -24.76 -6.66
CA LEU A 180 -18.09 -25.48 -7.69
C LEU A 180 -19.07 -26.22 -8.59
N SER A 181 -18.87 -26.10 -9.90
CA SER A 181 -19.63 -26.84 -10.92
C SER A 181 -18.71 -27.32 -12.03
N ARG A 182 -18.95 -28.55 -12.49
CA ARG A 182 -18.19 -29.18 -13.57
C ARG A 182 -19.15 -29.76 -14.62
N LEU A 183 -18.80 -29.63 -15.89
CA LEU A 183 -19.46 -30.29 -17.02
C LEU A 183 -18.40 -30.87 -17.95
N GLY A 184 -18.16 -32.17 -17.86
CA GLY A 184 -17.03 -32.80 -18.56
C GLY A 184 -15.70 -32.22 -18.06
N SER A 185 -14.86 -31.70 -18.97
CA SER A 185 -13.61 -31.04 -18.59
C SER A 185 -13.81 -29.65 -18.02
N ASP A 186 -14.91 -28.97 -18.36
CA ASP A 186 -15.12 -27.56 -18.03
C ASP A 186 -15.50 -27.41 -16.56
N VAL A 187 -14.84 -26.49 -15.87
CA VAL A 187 -15.04 -26.22 -14.45
C VAL A 187 -15.25 -24.74 -14.21
N THR A 188 -16.14 -24.42 -13.28
CA THR A 188 -16.34 -23.07 -12.75
C THR A 188 -16.32 -23.12 -11.23
N ILE A 189 -15.50 -22.26 -10.63
CA ILE A 189 -15.34 -22.15 -9.19
C ILE A 189 -15.58 -20.70 -8.78
N VAL A 190 -16.45 -20.51 -7.78
CA VAL A 190 -16.70 -19.23 -7.13
C VAL A 190 -16.06 -19.28 -5.76
N PHE A 191 -15.06 -18.42 -5.53
CA PHE A 191 -14.44 -18.22 -4.23
C PHE A 191 -15.07 -17.01 -3.54
N SER A 192 -15.30 -17.09 -2.24
CA SER A 192 -15.52 -15.90 -1.43
C SER A 192 -14.18 -15.24 -1.10
N LEU A 193 -14.15 -13.92 -1.12
CA LEU A 193 -13.02 -13.07 -0.79
C LEU A 193 -13.40 -12.18 0.39
N THR A 194 -12.58 -12.17 1.44
CA THR A 194 -12.75 -11.25 2.56
C THR A 194 -11.55 -10.31 2.64
N TYR A 195 -11.72 -9.08 2.17
CA TYR A 195 -10.74 -8.01 2.29
C TYR A 195 -11.45 -6.72 2.75
N LEU A 196 -10.91 -6.08 3.79
CA LEU A 196 -11.49 -4.88 4.41
C LEU A 196 -10.46 -3.75 4.57
N GLY A 197 -9.30 -3.86 3.91
CA GLY A 197 -8.27 -2.84 3.98
C GLY A 197 -8.46 -1.73 2.94
N PRO A 198 -7.62 -0.68 2.98
CA PRO A 198 -7.74 0.49 2.11
C PRO A 198 -7.13 0.29 0.72
N PHE A 199 -6.48 -0.85 0.45
CA PHE A 199 -5.74 -1.09 -0.78
C PHE A 199 -6.66 -1.56 -1.92
N GLU A 200 -6.47 -0.99 -3.10
CA GLU A 200 -7.16 -1.32 -4.33
C GLU A 200 -6.14 -1.67 -5.42
N LEU A 201 -6.21 -2.87 -5.98
CA LEU A 201 -5.33 -3.31 -7.08
C LEU A 201 -6.09 -4.19 -8.07
N ASP A 202 -6.14 -3.72 -9.31
CA ASP A 202 -6.72 -4.44 -10.43
C ASP A 202 -5.64 -5.25 -11.18
N HIS A 203 -5.75 -6.58 -11.14
CA HIS A 203 -4.88 -7.47 -11.92
C HIS A 203 -5.48 -7.84 -13.30
N GLY A 204 -6.73 -7.43 -13.58
CA GLY A 204 -7.44 -7.82 -14.79
C GLY A 204 -7.71 -9.32 -14.87
N CYS A 205 -7.77 -9.84 -16.11
CA CYS A 205 -7.99 -11.27 -16.36
C CYS A 205 -6.73 -12.07 -15.99
N CYS A 206 -6.80 -12.79 -14.88
CA CYS A 206 -5.71 -13.59 -14.34
C CYS A 206 -5.86 -15.06 -14.74
N ILE A 207 -4.72 -15.73 -14.85
CA ILE A 207 -4.62 -17.17 -15.07
C ILE A 207 -4.13 -17.79 -13.76
N PHE A 208 -4.85 -18.81 -13.32
CA PHE A 208 -4.57 -19.58 -12.12
C PHE A 208 -4.44 -21.06 -12.43
N GLU A 209 -3.69 -21.75 -11.59
CA GLU A 209 -3.68 -23.20 -11.48
C GLU A 209 -4.27 -23.61 -10.14
N LEU A 210 -5.18 -24.57 -10.17
CA LEU A 210 -5.60 -25.29 -8.98
C LEU A 210 -4.68 -26.49 -8.81
N ARG A 211 -3.81 -26.46 -7.79
CA ARG A 211 -2.84 -27.53 -7.53
C ARG A 211 -3.27 -28.39 -6.35
N ASN A 212 -3.12 -29.70 -6.43
CA ASN A 212 -3.41 -30.61 -5.32
C ASN A 212 -2.30 -30.58 -4.24
N GLY A 213 -2.46 -31.36 -3.18
CA GLY A 213 -1.45 -31.50 -2.11
C GLY A 213 -0.07 -31.99 -2.55
N HIS A 214 0.07 -32.53 -3.77
CA HIS A 214 1.35 -32.95 -4.38
C HIS A 214 1.91 -31.90 -5.36
N SER A 215 1.30 -30.71 -5.43
CA SER A 215 1.63 -29.64 -6.37
C SER A 215 1.38 -29.97 -7.85
N GLU A 216 0.53 -30.97 -8.12
CA GLU A 216 0.11 -31.31 -9.48
C GLU A 216 -1.07 -30.42 -9.90
N THR A 217 -1.01 -29.86 -11.12
CA THR A 217 -2.07 -29.02 -11.67
C THR A 217 -3.30 -29.86 -11.99
N SER A 218 -4.37 -29.61 -11.26
CA SER A 218 -5.65 -30.31 -11.35
C SER A 218 -6.66 -29.55 -12.24
N ALA A 219 -6.54 -28.23 -12.31
CA ALA A 219 -7.29 -27.41 -13.25
C ALA A 219 -6.51 -26.14 -13.61
N GLU A 220 -6.73 -25.66 -14.83
CA GLU A 220 -6.37 -24.32 -15.27
C GLU A 220 -7.61 -23.45 -15.25
N LEU A 221 -7.47 -22.26 -14.69
CA LEU A 221 -8.59 -21.38 -14.36
C LEU A 221 -8.27 -19.95 -14.82
N LYS A 222 -9.28 -19.21 -15.24
CA LYS A 222 -9.19 -17.81 -15.64
C LYS A 222 -10.33 -17.00 -15.05
N GLY A 223 -10.06 -15.75 -14.70
CA GLY A 223 -11.09 -14.82 -14.25
C GLY A 223 -10.52 -13.47 -13.85
N GLU A 224 -11.39 -12.48 -13.72
CA GLU A 224 -11.01 -11.13 -13.32
C GLU A 224 -10.75 -11.05 -11.81
N LEU A 225 -9.56 -10.58 -11.44
CA LEU A 225 -9.19 -10.35 -10.05
C LEU A 225 -8.99 -8.85 -9.80
N ASN A 226 -9.88 -8.26 -9.01
CA ASN A 226 -9.71 -6.93 -8.45
C ASN A 226 -9.68 -7.04 -6.92
N ILE A 227 -8.55 -6.66 -6.34
CA ILE A 227 -8.40 -6.62 -4.90
C ILE A 227 -8.93 -5.27 -4.45
N ALA A 228 -10.16 -5.22 -3.98
CA ALA A 228 -10.78 -4.00 -3.45
C ALA A 228 -11.77 -4.37 -2.34
N ALA A 229 -12.02 -3.43 -1.40
CA ALA A 229 -12.96 -3.66 -0.28
C ALA A 229 -14.38 -4.05 -0.71
N GLY A 230 -14.76 -3.77 -1.97
CA GLY A 230 -16.07 -4.13 -2.54
C GLY A 230 -16.14 -5.50 -3.21
N GLN A 231 -15.01 -6.13 -3.56
CA GLN A 231 -15.04 -7.45 -4.21
C GLN A 231 -15.10 -8.56 -3.15
N THR A 232 -16.24 -9.23 -3.09
CA THR A 232 -16.51 -10.32 -2.15
C THR A 232 -16.45 -11.70 -2.78
N GLU A 233 -16.35 -11.78 -4.12
CA GLU A 233 -16.34 -13.03 -4.87
C GLU A 233 -15.35 -12.99 -6.03
N LEU A 234 -14.68 -14.11 -6.27
CA LEU A 234 -13.85 -14.37 -7.44
C LEU A 234 -14.44 -15.56 -8.19
N THR A 235 -14.91 -15.33 -9.41
CA THR A 235 -15.41 -16.41 -10.28
C THR A 235 -14.34 -16.76 -11.28
N LEU A 236 -13.92 -18.03 -11.27
CA LEU A 236 -12.94 -18.57 -12.19
C LEU A 236 -13.57 -19.65 -13.08
N HIS A 237 -13.20 -19.62 -14.35
CA HIS A 237 -13.63 -20.58 -15.37
C HIS A 237 -12.41 -21.25 -16.00
N GLY A 238 -12.51 -22.53 -16.34
CA GLY A 238 -11.47 -23.17 -17.13
C GLY A 238 -11.68 -24.66 -17.24
N THR A 239 -10.59 -25.42 -17.29
CA THR A 239 -10.62 -26.85 -17.60
C THR A 239 -9.82 -27.66 -16.59
N THR A 240 -10.35 -28.82 -16.26
CA THR A 240 -9.66 -29.83 -15.45
C THR A 240 -8.57 -30.53 -16.26
N ARG A 241 -7.51 -30.98 -15.59
CA ARG A 241 -6.45 -31.81 -16.15
C ARG A 241 -6.54 -33.22 -15.58
N ASP A 242 -6.42 -34.21 -16.44
CA ASP A 242 -6.40 -35.62 -16.04
C ASP A 242 -5.08 -35.99 -15.36
N GLY A 243 -5.15 -36.97 -14.45
CA GLY A 243 -3.97 -37.59 -13.83
C GLY A 243 -3.50 -37.00 -12.50
N ALA A 244 -4.08 -35.87 -12.07
CA ALA A 244 -3.79 -35.32 -10.74
C ALA A 244 -4.41 -36.19 -9.63
N VAL A 245 -3.65 -36.45 -8.56
CA VAL A 245 -4.16 -37.22 -7.41
C VAL A 245 -5.24 -36.42 -6.68
N ALA A 246 -6.39 -37.06 -6.43
CA ALA A 246 -7.50 -36.43 -5.72
C ALA A 246 -7.08 -35.96 -4.32
N SER A 247 -7.45 -34.73 -3.97
CA SER A 247 -7.21 -34.15 -2.66
C SER A 247 -8.31 -33.19 -2.27
N ASN A 248 -8.59 -33.08 -0.97
CA ASN A 248 -9.46 -32.04 -0.42
C ASN A 248 -8.68 -30.76 -0.06
N ARG A 249 -7.35 -30.82 -0.04
CA ARG A 249 -6.49 -29.67 0.15
C ARG A 249 -5.87 -29.30 -1.17
N VAL A 250 -6.26 -28.14 -1.67
CA VAL A 250 -5.74 -27.60 -2.93
C VAL A 250 -5.13 -26.22 -2.67
N ARG A 251 -4.35 -25.75 -3.63
CA ARG A 251 -3.78 -24.41 -3.64
C ARG A 251 -4.23 -23.71 -4.91
N LEU A 252 -4.73 -22.49 -4.78
CA LEU A 252 -4.96 -21.61 -5.91
C LEU A 252 -3.69 -20.80 -6.14
N VAL A 253 -3.03 -21.03 -7.27
CA VAL A 253 -1.73 -20.42 -7.60
C VAL A 253 -1.90 -19.52 -8.82
N GLY A 254 -1.57 -18.24 -8.69
CA GLY A 254 -1.49 -17.34 -9.83
C GLY A 254 -0.29 -17.66 -10.71
N VAL A 255 -0.49 -17.78 -12.02
CA VAL A 255 0.57 -18.15 -12.96
C VAL A 255 0.85 -17.10 -14.02
N GLY A 256 -0.13 -16.25 -14.32
CA GLY A 256 0.05 -15.12 -15.22
C GLY A 256 -1.20 -14.28 -15.37
N VAL A 257 -1.11 -13.26 -16.23
CA VAL A 257 -2.23 -12.40 -16.61
C VAL A 257 -2.42 -12.42 -18.13
N GLU A 258 -3.67 -12.39 -18.56
CA GLU A 258 -4.05 -12.30 -19.98
C GLU A 258 -4.05 -10.82 -20.39
N ALA A 259 -2.87 -10.24 -20.49
CA ALA A 259 -2.67 -8.87 -20.94
C ALA A 259 -2.16 -8.84 -22.40
N LYS A 260 -2.69 -7.90 -23.19
CA LYS A 260 -2.19 -7.64 -24.56
C LYS A 260 -0.81 -6.97 -24.56
N GLU A 261 -0.50 -6.25 -23.49
CA GLU A 261 0.72 -5.50 -23.30
C GLU A 261 1.48 -6.06 -22.10
N LYS A 262 2.80 -5.91 -22.09
CA LYS A 262 3.62 -6.32 -20.96
C LYS A 262 3.31 -5.45 -19.75
N SER A 263 3.15 -6.08 -18.59
CA SER A 263 3.00 -5.40 -17.33
C SER A 263 3.59 -6.22 -16.19
N TRP A 264 3.99 -5.53 -15.12
CA TRP A 264 4.49 -6.15 -13.89
C TRP A 264 3.45 -7.04 -13.18
N LEU A 265 2.18 -6.99 -13.61
CA LEU A 265 1.11 -7.83 -13.06
C LEU A 265 1.39 -9.32 -13.28
N ASN A 266 2.11 -9.68 -14.34
CA ASN A 266 2.46 -11.06 -14.64
C ASN A 266 3.46 -11.64 -13.61
N GLU A 267 4.30 -10.79 -13.03
CA GLU A 267 5.19 -11.11 -11.93
C GLU A 267 4.43 -11.14 -10.60
N THR A 268 3.61 -10.13 -10.30
CA THR A 268 2.97 -9.99 -8.98
C THR A 268 1.83 -10.97 -8.75
N ILE A 269 1.13 -11.41 -9.81
CA ILE A 269 0.08 -12.44 -9.70
C ILE A 269 0.62 -13.76 -9.13
N ARG A 270 1.93 -14.03 -9.30
CA ARG A 270 2.59 -15.24 -8.79
C ARG A 270 2.78 -15.23 -7.27
N GLU A 271 2.59 -14.08 -6.64
CA GLU A 271 2.54 -13.97 -5.18
C GLU A 271 1.21 -14.47 -4.61
N ILE A 272 0.19 -14.69 -5.45
CA ILE A 272 -1.05 -15.36 -5.06
C ILE A 272 -0.81 -16.86 -5.03
N ASP A 273 -0.63 -17.39 -3.83
CA ASP A 273 -0.55 -18.80 -3.57
C ASP A 273 -1.33 -19.11 -2.28
N VAL A 274 -2.61 -19.45 -2.45
CA VAL A 274 -3.58 -19.53 -1.35
C VAL A 274 -4.00 -20.97 -1.12
N PRO A 275 -3.87 -21.51 0.11
CA PRO A 275 -4.46 -22.79 0.46
C PRO A 275 -5.99 -22.67 0.48
N VAL A 276 -6.65 -23.64 -0.14
CA VAL A 276 -8.11 -23.74 -0.19
C VAL A 276 -8.51 -25.15 0.23
N ASP A 277 -9.35 -25.22 1.25
CA ASP A 277 -9.99 -26.47 1.65
C ASP A 277 -11.27 -26.66 0.83
N LEU A 278 -11.37 -27.80 0.14
CA LEU A 278 -12.58 -28.23 -0.55
C LEU A 278 -13.47 -29.00 0.40
N GLU A 279 -14.72 -28.58 0.51
CA GLU A 279 -15.75 -29.43 1.13
C GLU A 279 -15.88 -30.76 0.37
N PRO A 280 -16.25 -31.87 1.04
CA PRO A 280 -16.32 -33.20 0.41
C PRO A 280 -17.13 -33.20 -0.90
N LYS A 281 -18.27 -32.50 -0.92
CA LYS A 281 -19.11 -32.37 -2.12
C LYS A 281 -18.40 -31.64 -3.27
N CYS A 282 -17.62 -30.61 -2.97
CA CYS A 282 -16.84 -29.89 -3.99
C CYS A 282 -15.69 -30.76 -4.52
N ALA A 283 -15.04 -31.53 -3.65
CA ALA A 283 -14.02 -32.49 -4.05
C ALA A 283 -14.60 -33.56 -4.98
N GLU A 284 -15.76 -34.15 -4.65
CA GLU A 284 -16.44 -35.12 -5.52
C GLU A 284 -16.72 -34.55 -6.92
N ILE A 285 -17.20 -33.31 -7.02
CA ILE A 285 -17.48 -32.69 -8.33
C ILE A 285 -16.19 -32.41 -9.11
N LEU A 286 -15.09 -32.06 -8.43
CA LEU A 286 -13.82 -31.75 -9.10
C LEU A 286 -13.10 -33.00 -9.62
N TRP A 287 -13.22 -34.13 -8.91
CA TRP A 287 -12.46 -35.35 -9.19
C TRP A 287 -13.24 -36.42 -9.99
N CYS A 288 -14.58 -36.35 -10.02
CA CYS A 288 -15.44 -37.22 -10.85
C CYS A 288 -15.68 -36.63 -12.24
#